data_AF-A0A833J2K1-F1
#
_entry.id   AF-A0A833J2K1-F1
#
_cell.length_a   1.000
_cell.length_b   1.000
_cell.length_c   1.000
_cell.angle_alpha   90.00
_cell.angle_beta   90.00
_cell.angle_gamma   90.00
#
_symmetry.space_group_name_H-M   'P 1'
#
loop_
_entity.id
_entity.type
_entity.pdbx_description
1 polymer ?
#
loop_
_entity_poly.entity_id
_entity_poly.type
_entity_poly.pdbx_seq_one_letter_code
_entity_poly.pdbx_strand_id
1 'polypeptide(L)'
;MSKLPQRERVVIPERKPMTLAREVAILRRFARCGGCGKPLSSRSEYVYDHEIPLEICGRDEPDDMRPLCHDCDKPKTAADQGVIARAKRLAGETCAGPTRRPIPQRPDGGWPPPGSRKLQSRNTLKRKRDDAHR
;
A
#
# COMPACT_ATOMS: atom_id res chain seq x y z
N MET A 1 29.30 -4.20 12.52
CA MET A 1 28.02 -3.96 11.82
C MET A 1 27.04 -3.38 12.81
N SER A 2 26.78 -2.07 12.73
CA SER A 2 25.79 -1.39 13.56
C SER A 2 24.43 -2.02 13.27
N LYS A 3 23.82 -2.62 14.30
CA LYS A 3 22.43 -3.09 14.23
C LYS A 3 21.59 -1.86 13.91
N LEU A 4 20.97 -1.83 12.72
CA LEU A 4 19.97 -0.81 12.41
C LEU A 4 18.96 -0.78 13.57
N PRO A 5 18.65 0.39 14.13
CA PRO A 5 17.73 0.47 15.26
C PRO A 5 16.43 -0.21 14.84
N GLN A 6 16.01 -1.21 15.59
CA GLN A 6 14.69 -1.81 15.39
C GLN A 6 13.70 -0.67 15.62
N ARG A 7 12.94 -0.30 14.58
CA ARG A 7 11.93 0.74 14.71
C ARG A 7 11.02 0.33 15.86
N GLU A 8 10.81 1.24 16.81
CA GLU A 8 9.84 1.00 17.86
C GLU A 8 8.48 0.75 17.21
N ARG A 9 7.79 -0.29 17.66
CA ARG A 9 6.50 -0.65 17.08
C ARG A 9 5.52 0.46 17.41
N VAL A 10 5.16 1.25 16.41
CA VAL A 10 4.21 2.36 16.56
C VAL A 10 2.88 1.79 17.04
N VAL A 11 2.42 2.22 18.21
CA VAL A 11 1.08 1.90 18.69
C VAL A 11 0.10 2.63 17.77
N ILE A 12 -0.63 1.86 16.96
CA ILE A 12 -1.62 2.42 16.03
C ILE A 12 -2.82 2.87 16.88
N PRO A 13 -3.18 4.16 16.90
CA PRO A 13 -4.33 4.62 17.68
C PRO A 13 -5.64 4.08 17.10
N GLU A 14 -6.65 3.92 17.94
CA GLU A 14 -8.00 3.59 17.49
C GLU A 14 -8.57 4.72 16.63
N ARG A 15 -9.22 4.34 15.52
CA ARG A 15 -9.87 5.29 14.61
C ARG A 15 -11.11 5.87 15.29
N LYS A 16 -11.13 7.18 15.49
CA LYS A 16 -12.29 7.92 16.00
C LYS A 16 -13.39 7.95 14.95
N PRO A 17 -14.66 7.86 15.35
CA PRO A 17 -15.77 7.98 14.41
C PRO A 17 -15.82 9.38 13.81
N MET A 18 -16.30 9.47 12.56
CA MET A 18 -16.51 10.74 11.90
C MET A 18 -17.78 11.40 12.44
N THR A 19 -17.62 12.38 13.34
CA THR A 19 -18.71 13.20 13.86
C THR A 19 -18.89 14.47 13.02
N LEU A 20 -20.09 15.08 13.07
CA LEU A 20 -20.36 16.33 12.36
C LEU A 20 -19.35 17.44 12.72
N ALA A 21 -18.97 17.54 13.99
CA ALA A 21 -17.98 18.52 14.45
C ALA A 21 -16.60 18.29 13.81
N ARG A 22 -16.17 17.03 13.66
CA ARG A 22 -14.91 16.68 12.98
C ARG A 22 -14.97 16.99 11.50
N GLU A 23 -16.07 16.62 10.85
CA GLU A 23 -16.32 16.94 9.44
C GLU A 23 -16.25 18.46 9.18
N VAL A 24 -16.93 19.27 9.99
CA VAL A 24 -16.85 20.73 9.89
C VAL A 24 -15.42 21.23 10.11
N ALA A 25 -14.67 20.65 11.07
CA ALA A 25 -13.28 21.05 11.31
C ALA A 25 -12.36 20.78 10.11
N ILE A 26 -12.56 19.66 9.41
CA ILE A 26 -11.81 19.30 8.19
C ILE A 26 -12.20 20.25 7.05
N LEU A 27 -13.50 20.42 6.78
CA LEU A 27 -14.00 21.23 5.66
C LEU A 27 -13.67 22.72 5.79
N ARG A 28 -13.55 23.24 7.02
CA ARG A 28 -13.06 24.62 7.27
C ARG A 28 -11.66 24.86 6.73
N ARG A 29 -10.83 23.82 6.63
CA ARG A 29 -9.46 23.88 6.10
C ARG A 29 -9.41 23.53 4.62
N PHE A 30 -10.25 22.59 4.20
CA PHE A 30 -10.20 22.03 2.85
C PHE A 30 -11.61 21.98 2.24
N ALA A 31 -11.91 22.94 1.35
CA ALA A 31 -13.14 22.95 0.55
C ALA A 31 -12.97 22.27 -0.84
N ARG A 32 -11.83 21.62 -1.06
CA ARG A 32 -11.43 21.02 -2.35
C ARG A 32 -10.78 19.66 -2.11
N CYS A 33 -10.82 18.81 -3.13
CA CYS A 33 -10.15 17.51 -3.10
C CYS A 33 -8.63 17.68 -2.90
N GLY A 34 -8.06 16.99 -1.90
CA GLY A 34 -6.63 17.03 -1.62
C GLY A 34 -5.73 16.40 -2.70
N GLY A 35 -6.30 15.60 -3.61
CA GLY A 35 -5.56 14.98 -4.72
C GLY A 35 -5.60 15.80 -6.01
N CYS A 36 -6.79 16.17 -6.47
CA CYS A 36 -6.97 16.84 -7.77
C CYS A 36 -7.41 18.32 -7.69
N GLY A 37 -7.67 18.86 -6.50
CA GLY A 37 -8.04 20.27 -6.30
C GLY A 37 -9.44 20.67 -6.77
N LYS A 38 -10.24 19.73 -7.27
CA LYS A 38 -11.63 19.97 -7.68
C LYS A 38 -12.50 20.36 -6.47
N PRO A 39 -13.45 21.29 -6.63
CA PRO A 39 -14.40 21.63 -5.58
C PRO A 39 -15.28 20.41 -5.26
N LEU A 40 -15.62 20.27 -3.98
CA LEU A 40 -16.44 19.18 -3.49
C LEU A 40 -17.87 19.68 -3.32
N SER A 41 -18.75 19.29 -4.23
CA SER A 41 -20.13 19.79 -4.29
C SER A 41 -21.09 18.98 -3.40
N SER A 42 -20.96 17.66 -3.40
CA SER A 42 -21.85 16.77 -2.65
C SER A 42 -21.08 15.87 -1.69
N ARG A 43 -21.66 15.61 -0.51
CA ARG A 43 -21.08 14.74 0.52
C ARG A 43 -20.82 13.30 0.03
N SER A 44 -21.58 12.84 -0.97
CA SER A 44 -21.44 11.50 -1.57
C SER A 44 -20.24 11.38 -2.51
N GLU A 45 -19.66 12.51 -2.96
CA GLU A 45 -18.60 12.53 -3.98
C GLU A 45 -17.19 12.38 -3.38
N TYR A 46 -17.07 12.44 -2.06
CA TYR A 46 -15.78 12.41 -1.36
C TYR A 46 -15.79 11.58 -0.09
N VAL A 47 -14.59 11.11 0.25
CA VAL A 47 -14.25 10.44 1.49
C VAL A 47 -13.23 11.27 2.26
N TYR A 48 -13.21 11.12 3.58
CA TYR A 48 -12.16 11.70 4.41
C TYR A 48 -11.09 10.66 4.62
N ASP A 49 -9.88 10.99 4.22
CA ASP A 49 -8.75 10.08 4.30
C ASP A 49 -7.55 10.80 4.92
N HIS A 50 -6.69 10.03 5.58
CA HIS A 50 -5.52 10.56 6.26
C HIS A 50 -4.43 10.90 5.23
N GLU A 51 -3.79 12.05 5.35
CA GLU A 51 -2.64 12.39 4.52
C GLU A 51 -1.48 11.44 4.80
N ILE A 52 -1.22 11.16 6.09
CA ILE A 52 -0.31 10.10 6.51
C ILE A 52 -1.12 8.94 7.10
N PRO A 53 -1.03 7.71 6.56
CA PRO A 53 -1.70 6.55 7.14
C PRO A 53 -1.26 6.28 8.59
N LEU A 54 -2.22 5.88 9.44
CA LEU A 54 -1.99 5.58 10.85
C LEU A 54 -0.92 4.50 11.07
N GLU A 55 -0.82 3.55 10.14
CA GLU A 55 0.14 2.44 10.17
C GLU A 55 1.60 2.88 9.98
N ILE A 56 1.84 4.13 9.56
CA ILE A 56 3.17 4.72 9.36
C ILE A 56 3.38 6.03 10.13
N CYS A 57 2.78 6.14 11.32
CA CYS A 57 2.84 7.31 12.22
C CYS A 57 1.88 8.46 11.89
N GLY A 58 0.81 8.20 11.13
CA GLY A 58 -0.28 9.16 10.96
C GLY A 58 -1.00 9.47 12.28
N ARG A 59 -1.66 10.63 12.33
CA ARG A 59 -2.49 11.06 13.47
C ARG A 59 -3.96 11.00 13.09
N ASP A 60 -4.80 10.52 13.99
CA ASP A 60 -6.25 10.51 13.77
C ASP A 60 -6.92 11.85 14.15
N GLU A 61 -6.32 12.95 13.71
CA GLU A 61 -6.78 14.30 13.98
C GLU A 61 -7.24 14.98 12.69
N PRO A 62 -8.21 15.91 12.75
CA PRO A 62 -8.68 16.67 11.59
C PRO A 62 -7.57 17.35 10.78
N ASP A 63 -6.45 17.63 11.43
CA ASP A 63 -5.24 18.23 10.88
C ASP A 63 -4.51 17.36 9.87
N ASP A 64 -4.60 16.04 10.02
CA ASP A 64 -3.98 15.04 9.14
C ASP A 64 -5.05 14.40 8.23
N MET A 65 -6.27 14.93 8.21
CA MET A 65 -7.35 14.42 7.38
C MET A 65 -7.69 15.42 6.27
N ARG A 66 -7.91 14.90 5.07
CA ARG A 66 -8.32 15.70 3.92
C ARG A 66 -9.44 15.01 3.14
N PRO A 67 -10.36 15.78 2.53
CA PRO A 67 -11.36 15.19 1.69
C PRO A 67 -10.76 14.84 0.32
N LEU A 68 -11.07 13.65 -0.18
CA LEU A 68 -10.61 13.10 -1.43
C LEU A 68 -11.80 12.60 -2.24
N CYS A 69 -11.84 12.91 -3.53
CA CYS A 69 -12.82 12.28 -4.41
C CYS A 69 -12.48 10.80 -4.60
N HIS A 70 -13.48 9.98 -4.91
CA HIS A 70 -13.31 8.52 -5.10
C HIS A 70 -12.25 8.15 -6.14
N ASP A 71 -12.06 9.00 -7.16
CA ASP A 71 -11.04 8.79 -8.20
C ASP A 71 -9.61 8.99 -7.67
N CYS A 72 -9.43 9.86 -6.68
CA CYS A 72 -8.13 10.12 -6.04
C CYS A 72 -7.88 9.20 -4.84
N ASP A 73 -8.94 8.77 -4.16
CA ASP A 73 -8.87 7.86 -3.02
C ASP A 73 -8.31 6.49 -3.41
N LYS A 74 -8.79 5.89 -4.50
CA LYS A 74 -8.33 4.58 -5.00
C LYS A 74 -6.81 4.53 -5.26
N PRO A 75 -6.21 5.41 -6.07
CA PRO A 75 -4.77 5.36 -6.32
C PRO A 75 -3.95 5.69 -5.07
N LYS A 76 -4.43 6.58 -4.19
CA LYS A 76 -3.78 6.86 -2.90
C LYS A 76 -3.76 5.61 -2.03
N THR A 77 -4.92 4.98 -1.83
CA THR A 77 -5.04 3.73 -1.06
C THR A 77 -4.08 2.68 -1.58
N ALA A 78 -3.97 2.50 -2.90
CA ALA A 78 -3.03 1.54 -3.50
C ALA A 78 -1.55 1.87 -3.18
N ALA A 79 -1.17 3.16 -3.25
CA ALA A 79 0.18 3.60 -2.91
C ALA A 79 0.48 3.39 -1.42
N ASP A 80 -0.45 3.76 -0.54
CA ASP A 80 -0.31 3.65 0.91
C ASP A 80 -0.17 2.19 1.34
N GLN A 81 -0.97 1.29 0.79
CA GLN A 81 -0.83 -0.14 1.07
C GLN A 81 0.58 -0.66 0.72
N GLY A 82 1.18 -0.15 -0.36
CA GLY A 82 2.56 -0.46 -0.72
C GLY A 82 3.58 0.02 0.32
N VAL A 83 3.42 1.26 0.79
CA VAL A 83 4.28 1.86 1.82
C VAL A 83 4.12 1.15 3.16
N ILE A 84 2.88 0.89 3.59
CA ILE A 84 2.54 0.14 4.81
C ILE A 84 3.15 -1.26 4.76
N ALA A 85 3.00 -1.98 3.65
CA ALA A 85 3.56 -3.31 3.49
C ALA A 85 5.10 -3.30 3.54
N ARG A 86 5.75 -2.26 3.02
CA ARG A 86 7.20 -2.08 3.16
C ARG A 86 7.59 -1.78 4.61
N ALA A 87 6.83 -0.91 5.28
CA ALA A 87 7.06 -0.54 6.66
C ALA A 87 6.97 -1.78 7.57
N LYS A 88 5.90 -2.58 7.45
CA LYS A 88 5.74 -3.86 8.16
C LYS A 88 6.87 -4.85 7.91
N ARG A 89 7.41 -4.90 6.69
CA ARG A 89 8.58 -5.75 6.35
C ARG A 89 9.84 -5.27 7.06
N LEU A 90 10.11 -3.97 7.06
CA LEU A 90 11.26 -3.38 7.76
C LEU A 90 11.16 -3.52 9.29
N ALA A 91 9.95 -3.59 9.84
CA ALA A 91 9.69 -3.94 11.24
C ALA A 91 10.05 -5.37 11.62
N GLY A 92 10.11 -6.28 10.63
CA GLY A 92 10.07 -7.72 10.88
C GLY A 92 8.68 -8.27 11.26
N GLU A 93 7.60 -7.49 11.15
CA GLU A 93 6.22 -7.98 11.37
C GLU A 93 5.78 -8.96 10.27
N THR A 94 6.32 -8.76 9.07
CA THR A 94 6.12 -9.64 7.91
C THR A 94 7.51 -10.02 7.39
N CYS A 95 7.69 -11.28 6.96
CA CYS A 95 8.98 -11.92 6.62
C CYS A 95 9.68 -12.73 7.73
N ALA A 96 8.95 -13.28 8.70
CA ALA A 96 9.49 -14.27 9.66
C ALA A 96 9.67 -15.69 9.06
N GLY A 97 9.36 -15.91 7.78
CA GLY A 97 9.46 -17.21 7.12
C GLY A 97 10.67 -17.31 6.18
N PRO A 98 11.19 -18.53 5.92
CA PRO A 98 12.26 -18.73 4.95
C PRO A 98 11.85 -18.16 3.59
N THR A 99 12.80 -17.55 2.87
CA THR A 99 12.57 -17.10 1.49
C THR A 99 12.02 -18.29 0.69
N ARG A 100 10.93 -18.06 -0.07
CA ARG A 100 10.12 -19.15 -0.68
C ARG A 100 10.91 -20.15 -1.53
N ARG A 101 12.16 -19.84 -1.90
CA ARG A 101 13.12 -20.79 -2.46
C ARG A 101 14.53 -20.39 -2.02
N PRO A 102 15.31 -21.29 -1.41
CA PRO A 102 16.76 -21.12 -1.34
C PRO A 102 17.27 -20.89 -2.76
N ILE A 103 18.19 -19.93 -2.93
CA ILE A 103 18.95 -19.86 -4.18
C ILE A 103 19.71 -21.19 -4.25
N PRO A 104 19.57 -22.00 -5.32
CA PRO A 104 20.39 -23.20 -5.47
C PRO A 104 21.84 -22.74 -5.55
N GLN A 105 22.59 -22.93 -4.47
CA GLN A 105 24.03 -22.83 -4.51
C GLN A 105 24.55 -24.10 -5.17
N ARG A 106 25.58 -23.96 -5.99
CA ARG A 106 26.35 -25.12 -6.44
C ARG A 106 27.07 -25.74 -5.21
N PRO A 107 27.44 -27.03 -5.26
CA PRO A 107 28.18 -27.68 -4.17
C PRO A 107 29.50 -26.98 -3.79
N ASP A 108 30.06 -26.19 -4.71
CA ASP A 108 31.28 -25.37 -4.54
C ASP A 108 31.00 -23.95 -4.00
N GLY A 109 29.74 -23.61 -3.67
CA GLY A 109 29.35 -22.27 -3.21
C GLY A 109 29.29 -21.20 -4.30
N GLY A 110 29.50 -21.57 -5.57
CA GLY A 110 29.51 -20.63 -6.70
C GLY A 110 28.12 -20.14 -7.13
N TRP A 111 28.06 -18.92 -7.67
CA TRP A 111 26.85 -18.39 -8.31
C TRP A 111 26.51 -19.18 -9.58
N PRO A 112 25.24 -19.53 -9.83
CA PRO A 112 24.85 -20.23 -11.05
C PRO A 112 25.10 -19.36 -12.29
N PRO A 113 25.52 -19.96 -13.42
CA PRO A 113 25.90 -19.22 -14.62
C PRO A 113 24.69 -18.46 -15.21
N PRO A 114 24.93 -17.30 -15.86
CA PRO A 114 23.89 -16.57 -16.58
C PRO A 114 23.13 -17.50 -17.54
N GLY A 115 21.79 -17.48 -17.50
CA GLY A 115 20.95 -18.30 -18.39
C GLY A 115 20.51 -19.66 -17.82
N SER A 116 21.06 -20.13 -16.70
CA SER A 116 20.59 -21.35 -16.02
C SER A 116 19.27 -21.16 -15.27
N ARG A 117 18.82 -19.92 -15.11
CA ARG A 117 17.53 -19.53 -14.53
C ARG A 117 16.40 -19.89 -15.49
N LYS A 118 16.08 -21.18 -15.64
CA LYS A 118 14.88 -21.63 -16.35
C LYS A 118 13.67 -20.99 -15.67
N LEU A 119 13.10 -19.99 -16.34
CA LEU A 119 11.88 -19.29 -15.93
C LEU A 119 10.67 -20.22 -16.11
N GLN A 120 10.61 -21.33 -15.38
CA GLN A 120 9.45 -22.22 -15.40
C GLN A 120 8.33 -21.67 -14.52
N SER A 121 7.79 -20.52 -14.90
CA SER A 121 6.45 -20.09 -14.49
C SER A 121 6.05 -18.79 -15.21
N ARG A 122 5.86 -18.86 -16.53
CA ARG A 122 4.84 -18.05 -17.18
C ARG A 122 3.94 -18.98 -17.96
N ASN A 123 2.78 -19.19 -17.36
CA ASN A 123 1.64 -19.93 -17.85
C ASN A 123 1.36 -19.57 -19.32
N THR A 124 1.77 -20.41 -20.27
CA THR A 124 1.19 -20.44 -21.61
C THR A 124 0.26 -21.64 -21.71
N LEU A 125 -0.74 -21.69 -20.83
CA LEU A 125 -2.06 -22.20 -21.22
C LEU A 125 -2.64 -21.19 -22.24
N LYS A 126 -2.08 -21.21 -23.44
CA LYS A 126 -2.69 -20.61 -24.62
C LYS A 126 -3.95 -21.44 -24.83
N ARG A 127 -5.10 -20.87 -24.47
CA ARG A 127 -6.43 -21.43 -24.76
C ARG A 127 -6.42 -21.83 -26.23
N LYS A 128 -6.40 -23.14 -26.50
CA LYS A 128 -6.91 -23.68 -27.76
C LYS A 128 -8.37 -23.30 -27.80
N ARG A 129 -8.68 -22.24 -28.54
CA ARG A 129 -10.01 -22.00 -29.06
C ARG A 129 -9.89 -22.36 -30.53
N ASP A 130 -9.82 -23.67 -30.74
CA ASP A 130 -9.85 -24.29 -32.05
C ASP A 130 -11.26 -24.03 -32.65
N ASP A 131 -11.26 -23.63 -33.92
CA ASP A 131 -12.24 -23.91 -34.96
C ASP A 131 -13.74 -23.72 -34.67
N ALA A 132 -14.26 -22.57 -35.10
CA ALA A 132 -15.59 -22.46 -35.69
C ALA A 132 -15.64 -21.22 -36.59
N HIS A 133 -15.41 -21.43 -37.89
CA HIS A 133 -16.08 -20.76 -39.02
C HIS A 133 -15.31 -21.09 -40.32
N ARG A 134 -15.67 -22.23 -40.92
CA ARG A 134 -15.68 -22.42 -42.36
C ARG A 134 -17.03 -23.03 -42.73
#